data_AF-A0A453Q886-F1
#
_entry.id   AF-A0A453Q886-F1
#
_cell.length_a   1.000
_cell.length_b   1.000
_cell.length_c   1.000
_cell.angle_alpha   90.00
_cell.angle_beta   90.00
_cell.angle_gamma   90.00
#
_symmetry.space_group_name_H-M   'P 1'
#
loop_
_entity.id
_entity.type
_entity.pdbx_description
1 polymer ?
#
loop_
_entity_poly.entity_id
_entity_poly.type
_entity_poly.pdbx_seq_one_letter_code
_entity_poly.pdbx_strand_id
1 'polypeptide(L)'
;VRLFSTQSSSSSNSHLDAGRLAEAEKCESQLHAMIDQVSSQQDKIAALEEMKVRQDEERVQLKILIQDLEKRSLQTLINKNVVPVAAVVIMACNRPDYLQRTVESILKYQKAVASKFPLFISQDGTNGEVKKKALSYTQITFMQHVDLEPVRTERPGENVAYYKIANHYKWALDELFIKHDFRRVIILEDDMEIAPDFFDYFEAAAKLLDTDKSIMAVSSWNDNGQKQFVYDPS
;
A
#
# COMPACT_ATOMS: atom_id res chain seq x y z
N VAL A 1 86.13 33.45 -63.65
CA VAL A 1 85.61 34.50 -62.72
C VAL A 1 84.27 34.00 -62.18
N ARG A 2 84.05 34.13 -60.86
CA ARG A 2 83.09 33.38 -60.03
C ARG A 2 81.63 33.43 -60.52
N LEU A 3 81.01 32.25 -60.59
CA LEU A 3 79.56 32.03 -60.54
C LEU A 3 79.13 32.00 -59.07
N PHE A 4 78.09 32.76 -58.69
CA PHE A 4 77.35 32.56 -57.45
C PHE A 4 75.88 32.33 -57.78
N SER A 5 75.43 31.12 -57.50
CA SER A 5 74.03 30.70 -57.52
C SER A 5 73.54 30.68 -56.08
N THR A 6 72.60 31.56 -55.73
CA THR A 6 71.84 31.46 -54.48
C THR A 6 70.49 30.83 -54.79
N GLN A 7 70.39 29.51 -54.62
CA GLN A 7 69.09 28.86 -54.42
C GLN A 7 68.74 29.00 -52.94
N SER A 8 67.73 29.81 -52.63
CA SER A 8 67.09 29.81 -51.32
C SER A 8 66.03 28.71 -51.29
N SER A 9 66.33 27.68 -50.49
CA SER A 9 65.48 26.55 -50.16
C SER A 9 64.16 27.00 -49.51
N SER A 10 63.06 26.90 -50.26
CA SER A 10 61.70 27.19 -49.76
C SER A 10 60.70 26.12 -50.18
N SER A 11 61.11 24.85 -50.12
CA SER A 11 60.24 23.72 -50.46
C SER A 11 60.22 22.60 -49.42
N SER A 12 60.92 22.78 -48.29
CA SER A 12 61.03 21.75 -47.24
C SER A 12 60.08 21.95 -46.06
N ASN A 13 59.47 23.14 -45.90
CA ASN A 13 58.65 23.46 -44.72
C ASN A 13 57.15 23.12 -44.87
N SER A 14 56.59 23.07 -46.08
CA SER A 14 55.14 22.87 -46.27
C SER A 14 54.66 21.45 -45.95
N HIS A 15 55.48 20.42 -46.22
CA HIS A 15 55.15 19.03 -45.91
C HIS A 15 55.26 18.71 -44.41
N LEU A 16 56.19 19.37 -43.70
CA LEU A 16 56.34 19.25 -42.25
C LEU A 16 55.21 19.94 -41.50
N ASP A 17 54.69 21.06 -42.01
CA ASP A 17 53.57 21.79 -41.40
C ASP A 17 52.23 21.06 -41.60
N ALA A 18 51.98 20.52 -42.80
CA ALA A 18 50.76 19.76 -43.09
C ALA A 18 50.64 18.46 -42.27
N GLY A 19 51.76 17.76 -42.04
CA GLY A 19 51.80 16.58 -41.17
C GLY A 19 51.50 16.89 -39.71
N ARG A 20 52.01 18.02 -39.20
CA ARG A 20 51.76 18.48 -37.83
C ARG A 20 50.32 18.96 -37.61
N LEU A 21 49.73 19.61 -38.62
CA LEU A 21 48.31 19.99 -38.62
C LEU A 21 47.41 18.75 -38.60
N ALA A 22 47.69 17.74 -39.44
CA ALA A 22 46.91 16.50 -39.46
C ALA A 22 47.03 15.68 -38.17
N GLU A 23 48.20 15.66 -37.52
CA GLU A 23 48.38 15.06 -36.20
C GLU A 23 47.64 15.82 -35.10
N ALA A 24 47.61 17.15 -35.17
CA ALA A 24 46.86 17.99 -34.23
C ALA A 24 45.34 17.79 -34.38
N GLU A 25 44.81 17.77 -35.60
CA GLU A 25 43.39 17.49 -35.88
C GLU A 25 42.99 16.08 -35.43
N LYS A 26 43.87 15.08 -35.62
CA LYS A 26 43.64 13.72 -35.12
C LYS A 26 43.63 13.67 -33.59
N CYS A 27 44.53 14.41 -32.93
CA CYS A 27 44.58 14.51 -31.48
C CYS A 27 43.32 15.20 -30.91
N GLU A 28 42.86 16.27 -31.56
CA GLU A 28 41.63 16.99 -31.21
C GLU A 28 40.39 16.11 -31.39
N SER A 29 40.30 15.37 -32.49
CA SER A 29 39.21 14.41 -32.72
C SER A 29 39.19 13.29 -31.66
N GLN A 30 40.36 12.76 -31.28
CA GLN A 30 40.46 11.78 -30.19
C GLN A 30 40.07 12.37 -28.82
N LEU A 31 40.44 13.62 -28.55
CA LEU A 31 40.07 14.32 -27.32
C LEU A 31 38.54 14.52 -27.24
N HIS A 32 37.90 14.97 -28.31
CA HIS A 32 36.45 15.11 -28.37
C HIS A 32 35.73 13.76 -28.17
N ALA A 33 36.20 12.70 -28.83
CA ALA A 33 35.64 11.37 -28.63
C ALA A 33 35.77 10.87 -27.18
N MET A 34 36.89 11.19 -26.50
CA MET A 34 37.05 10.88 -25.08
C MET A 34 36.12 11.71 -24.19
N ILE A 35 35.90 12.99 -24.49
CA ILE A 35 34.97 13.86 -23.75
C ILE A 35 33.54 13.33 -23.86
N ASP A 36 33.09 12.98 -25.06
CA ASP A 36 31.76 12.43 -25.30
C ASP A 36 31.56 11.10 -24.55
N GLN A 37 32.60 10.25 -24.53
CA GLN A 37 32.56 9.00 -23.79
C GLN A 37 32.47 9.23 -22.27
N VAL A 38 33.21 10.20 -21.73
CA VAL A 38 33.14 10.57 -20.30
C VAL A 38 31.77 11.15 -19.95
N SER A 39 31.22 12.01 -20.81
CA SER A 39 29.88 12.58 -20.62
C SER A 39 28.80 11.48 -20.56
N SER A 40 28.85 10.52 -21.50
CA SER A 40 27.91 9.38 -21.50
C SER A 40 28.05 8.51 -20.25
N GLN A 41 29.27 8.36 -19.72
CA GLN A 41 29.49 7.64 -18.46
C GLN A 41 28.95 8.41 -17.25
N GLN A 42 29.08 9.74 -17.22
CA GLN A 42 28.53 10.59 -16.16
C GLN A 42 26.99 10.51 -16.12
N ASP A 43 26.31 10.52 -17.26
CA ASP A 43 24.85 10.39 -17.33
C ASP A 43 24.37 9.03 -16.78
N LYS A 44 25.10 7.95 -17.11
CA LYS A 44 24.80 6.61 -16.58
C LYS A 44 25.02 6.53 -15.07
N ILE A 45 26.06 7.18 -14.55
CA ILE A 45 26.32 7.23 -13.11
C ILE A 45 25.19 7.97 -12.40
N ALA A 46 24.77 9.13 -12.91
CA ALA A 46 23.65 9.90 -12.34
C ALA A 46 22.35 9.08 -12.29
N ALA A 47 22.02 8.37 -13.38
CA ALA A 47 20.84 7.50 -13.42
C ALA A 47 20.92 6.35 -12.41
N LEU A 48 22.10 5.73 -12.25
CA LEU A 48 22.33 4.68 -11.27
C LEU A 48 22.25 5.19 -9.83
N GLU A 49 22.73 6.40 -9.56
CA GLU A 49 22.62 7.05 -8.25
C GLU A 49 21.15 7.33 -7.90
N GLU A 50 20.35 7.83 -8.84
CA GLU A 50 18.92 8.06 -8.64
C GLU A 50 18.14 6.74 -8.41
N MET A 51 18.49 5.67 -9.13
CA MET A 51 17.91 4.34 -8.89
C MET A 51 18.30 3.80 -7.50
N LYS A 52 19.56 3.99 -7.09
CA LYS A 52 20.04 3.56 -5.77
C LYS A 52 19.32 4.29 -4.65
N VAL A 53 19.13 5.61 -4.76
CA VAL A 53 18.38 6.40 -3.77
C VAL A 53 16.96 5.87 -3.61
N ARG A 54 16.24 5.64 -4.71
CA ARG A 54 14.89 5.05 -4.68
C ARG A 54 14.88 3.67 -4.03
N GLN A 55 15.85 2.82 -4.37
CA GLN A 55 15.94 1.48 -3.79
C GLN A 55 16.27 1.51 -2.29
N ASP A 56 17.10 2.46 -1.85
CA ASP A 56 17.40 2.67 -0.43
C ASP A 56 16.15 3.15 0.34
N GLU A 57 15.34 4.04 -0.24
CA GLU A 57 14.05 4.46 0.34
C GLU A 57 13.07 3.29 0.47
N GLU A 58 12.91 2.49 -0.59
CA GLU A 58 12.07 1.27 -0.56
C GLU A 58 12.55 0.28 0.50
N ARG A 59 13.87 0.10 0.61
CA ARG A 59 14.48 -0.79 1.61
C ARG A 59 14.24 -0.29 3.04
N VAL A 60 14.27 1.02 3.27
CA VAL A 60 13.93 1.61 4.57
C VAL A 60 12.46 1.36 4.90
N GLN A 61 11.55 1.60 3.96
CA GLN A 61 10.13 1.31 4.16
C GLN A 61 9.87 -0.16 4.44
N LEU A 62 10.52 -1.06 3.70
CA LEU A 62 10.38 -2.49 3.89
C LEU A 62 10.91 -2.93 5.26
N LYS A 63 12.03 -2.37 5.74
CA LYS A 63 12.54 -2.62 7.10
C LYS A 63 11.55 -2.19 8.17
N ILE A 64 10.93 -1.02 8.03
CA ILE A 64 9.91 -0.54 8.97
C ILE A 64 8.72 -1.51 8.99
N LEU A 65 8.26 -1.95 7.81
CA LEU A 65 7.16 -2.90 7.70
C LEU A 65 7.51 -4.25 8.34
N ILE A 66 8.72 -4.77 8.13
CA ILE A 66 9.19 -6.01 8.75
C ILE A 66 9.24 -5.87 10.27
N GLN A 67 9.78 -4.76 10.79
CA GLN A 67 9.80 -4.52 12.24
C GLN A 67 8.40 -4.44 12.85
N ASP A 68 7.44 -3.84 12.13
CA ASP A 68 6.05 -3.79 12.56
C ASP A 68 5.41 -5.20 12.56
N LEU A 69 5.66 -6.00 11.51
CA LEU A 69 5.22 -7.40 11.43
C LEU A 69 5.82 -8.26 12.56
N GLU A 70 7.11 -8.10 12.87
CA GLU A 70 7.79 -8.80 13.97
C GLU A 70 7.19 -8.41 15.32
N LYS A 71 6.93 -7.12 15.54
CA LYS A 71 6.28 -6.62 16.76
C LYS A 71 4.86 -7.16 16.91
N ARG A 72 4.08 -7.20 15.82
CA ARG A 72 2.74 -7.80 15.79
C ARG A 72 2.79 -9.31 16.05
N SER A 73 3.78 -10.01 15.50
CA SER A 73 4.01 -11.43 15.75
C SER A 73 4.30 -11.71 17.23
N LEU A 74 5.16 -10.89 17.85
CA LEU A 74 5.45 -10.95 19.29
C LEU A 74 4.21 -10.63 20.15
N GLN A 75 3.42 -9.63 19.80
CA GLN A 75 2.15 -9.34 20.48
C GLN A 75 1.16 -10.49 20.35
N THR A 76 1.09 -11.12 19.17
CA THR A 76 0.27 -12.31 18.93
C THR A 76 0.74 -13.49 19.79
N LEU A 77 2.06 -13.66 19.97
CA LEU A 77 2.64 -14.69 20.83
C LEU A 77 2.32 -14.46 22.32
N ILE A 78 2.34 -13.21 22.77
CA ILE A 78 1.99 -12.81 24.14
C ILE A 78 0.48 -12.96 24.40
N ASN A 79 -0.37 -12.69 23.40
CA ASN A 79 -1.83 -12.81 23.49
C ASN A 79 -2.38 -14.23 23.30
N LYS A 80 -1.54 -15.27 23.08
CA LYS A 80 -2.00 -16.66 22.89
C LYS A 80 -2.90 -17.22 24.01
N ASN A 81 -2.94 -16.59 25.17
CA ASN A 81 -3.81 -16.99 26.29
C ASN A 81 -5.21 -16.33 26.28
N VAL A 82 -5.47 -15.37 25.40
CA VAL A 82 -6.78 -14.72 25.28
C VAL A 82 -7.36 -15.09 23.92
N VAL A 83 -8.37 -15.98 23.94
CA VAL A 83 -9.17 -16.27 22.76
C VAL A 83 -9.98 -15.00 22.44
N PRO A 84 -9.83 -14.41 21.24
CA PRO A 84 -10.59 -13.24 20.86
C PRO A 84 -12.09 -13.51 20.94
N VAL A 85 -12.86 -12.50 21.35
CA VAL A 85 -14.31 -12.55 21.27
C VAL A 85 -14.68 -12.56 19.78
N ALA A 86 -14.37 -11.53 19.02
CA ALA A 86 -14.64 -11.51 17.59
C ALA A 86 -13.61 -10.65 16.87
N ALA A 87 -13.26 -11.01 15.63
CA ALA A 87 -12.59 -10.06 14.76
C ALA A 87 -13.58 -8.95 14.37
N VAL A 88 -13.10 -7.71 14.23
CA VAL A 88 -13.89 -6.61 13.68
C VAL A 88 -13.27 -6.23 12.35
N VAL A 89 -14.06 -6.29 11.29
CA VAL A 89 -13.62 -5.93 9.94
C VAL A 89 -14.39 -4.72 9.43
N ILE A 90 -13.65 -3.75 8.91
CA ILE A 90 -14.20 -2.58 8.21
C ILE A 90 -14.07 -2.85 6.71
N MET A 91 -15.21 -2.91 6.03
CA MET A 91 -15.32 -3.11 4.59
C MET A 91 -15.19 -1.75 3.90
N ALA A 92 -14.10 -1.54 3.17
CA ALA A 92 -13.78 -0.27 2.52
C ALA A 92 -13.50 -0.47 1.02
N CYS A 93 -13.65 0.61 0.23
CA CYS A 93 -13.28 0.57 -1.19
C CYS A 93 -12.53 1.83 -1.62
N ASN A 94 -13.22 2.98 -1.71
CA ASN A 94 -12.72 4.18 -2.37
C ASN A 94 -13.03 5.50 -1.63
N ARG A 95 -13.52 5.44 -0.38
CA ARG A 95 -13.91 6.61 0.44
C ARG A 95 -12.95 6.81 1.63
N PRO A 96 -11.77 7.44 1.45
CA PRO A 96 -10.76 7.54 2.51
C PRO A 96 -11.24 8.35 3.74
N ASP A 97 -12.03 9.40 3.54
CA ASP A 97 -12.53 10.23 4.64
C ASP A 97 -13.58 9.51 5.48
N TYR A 98 -14.42 8.70 4.84
CA TYR A 98 -15.42 7.86 5.51
C TYR A 98 -14.72 6.79 6.35
N LEU A 99 -13.78 6.05 5.73
CA LEU A 99 -12.94 5.08 6.42
C LEU A 99 -12.26 5.69 7.66
N GLN A 100 -11.67 6.88 7.53
CA GLN A 100 -11.04 7.57 8.65
C GLN A 100 -12.03 7.80 9.80
N ARG A 101 -13.23 8.33 9.51
CA ARG A 101 -14.25 8.59 10.53
C ARG A 101 -14.68 7.31 11.26
N THR A 102 -14.93 6.24 10.51
CA THR A 102 -15.29 4.93 11.09
C THR A 102 -14.19 4.39 11.96
N VAL A 103 -12.94 4.37 11.47
CA VAL A 103 -11.78 3.90 12.25
C VAL A 103 -11.59 4.72 13.51
N GLU A 104 -11.66 6.05 13.43
CA GLU A 104 -11.53 6.93 14.58
C GLU A 104 -12.65 6.71 15.60
N SER A 105 -13.88 6.48 15.15
CA SER A 105 -15.00 6.13 16.03
C SER A 105 -14.75 4.82 16.79
N ILE A 106 -14.27 3.79 16.09
CA ILE A 106 -13.92 2.49 16.67
C ILE A 106 -12.79 2.61 17.71
N LEU A 107 -11.71 3.31 17.36
CA LEU A 107 -10.52 3.44 18.20
C LEU A 107 -10.75 4.25 19.49
N LYS A 108 -11.84 5.02 19.59
CA LYS A 108 -12.23 5.68 20.84
C LYS A 108 -12.53 4.66 21.95
N TYR A 109 -13.16 3.54 21.61
CA TYR A 109 -13.68 2.57 22.58
C TYR A 109 -12.93 1.22 22.55
N GLN A 110 -12.29 0.87 21.43
CA GLN A 110 -11.66 -0.44 21.26
C GLN A 110 -10.36 -0.62 22.06
N LYS A 111 -9.60 0.46 22.34
CA LYS A 111 -8.25 0.36 22.94
C LYS A 111 -8.21 -0.46 24.23
N ALA A 112 -9.24 -0.35 25.07
CA ALA A 112 -9.34 -1.08 26.34
C ALA A 112 -9.60 -2.59 26.15
N VAL A 113 -10.15 -2.98 25.00
CA VAL A 113 -10.59 -4.36 24.69
C VAL A 113 -9.85 -4.94 23.49
N ALA A 114 -8.67 -4.41 23.18
CA ALA A 114 -7.98 -4.72 21.92
C ALA A 114 -7.58 -6.19 21.75
N SER A 115 -7.32 -6.90 22.85
CA SER A 115 -7.06 -8.34 22.83
C SER A 115 -8.31 -9.17 22.53
N LYS A 116 -9.50 -8.68 22.89
CA LYS A 116 -10.78 -9.35 22.63
C LYS A 116 -11.29 -9.08 21.21
N PHE A 117 -11.00 -7.90 20.67
CA PHE A 117 -11.54 -7.44 19.38
C PHE A 117 -10.45 -6.97 18.43
N PRO A 118 -9.65 -7.88 17.83
CA PRO A 118 -8.65 -7.51 16.84
C PRO A 118 -9.31 -6.86 15.62
N LEU A 119 -8.71 -5.77 15.13
CA LEU A 119 -9.26 -4.94 14.05
C LEU A 119 -8.62 -5.26 12.71
N PHE A 120 -9.46 -5.24 11.67
CA PHE A 120 -9.09 -5.44 10.28
C PHE A 120 -9.72 -4.36 9.41
N ILE A 121 -8.99 -3.91 8.38
CA ILE A 121 -9.54 -3.14 7.26
C ILE A 121 -9.39 -4.01 6.03
N SER A 122 -10.52 -4.32 5.39
CA SER A 122 -10.55 -5.02 4.11
C SER A 122 -10.88 -4.01 3.02
N GLN A 123 -9.90 -3.71 2.18
CA GLN A 123 -10.10 -2.82 1.04
C GLN A 123 -10.40 -3.62 -0.23
N ASP A 124 -11.46 -3.26 -0.94
CA ASP A 124 -11.68 -3.67 -2.33
C ASP A 124 -11.00 -2.73 -3.33
N GLY A 125 -10.35 -3.30 -4.33
CA GLY A 125 -9.68 -2.58 -5.40
C GLY A 125 -8.36 -1.91 -4.98
N THR A 126 -7.92 -0.95 -5.79
CA THR A 126 -6.54 -0.41 -5.73
C THR A 126 -6.48 1.08 -5.43
N ASN A 127 -7.51 1.65 -4.79
CA ASN A 127 -7.51 3.07 -4.43
C ASN A 127 -6.33 3.40 -3.49
N GLY A 128 -5.39 4.22 -3.96
CA GLY A 128 -4.15 4.52 -3.24
C GLY A 128 -4.37 5.32 -1.95
N GLU A 129 -5.34 6.23 -1.91
CA GLU A 129 -5.62 7.04 -0.73
C GLU A 129 -6.23 6.22 0.40
N VAL A 130 -7.18 5.33 0.08
CA VAL A 130 -7.72 4.36 1.05
C VAL A 130 -6.62 3.45 1.58
N LYS A 131 -5.75 2.92 0.70
CA LYS A 131 -4.62 2.08 1.11
C LYS A 131 -3.66 2.82 2.04
N LYS A 132 -3.27 4.03 1.67
CA LYS A 132 -2.39 4.89 2.48
C LYS A 132 -3.02 5.21 3.84
N LYS A 133 -4.32 5.51 3.87
CA LYS A 133 -5.07 5.76 5.11
C LYS A 133 -5.12 4.52 5.98
N ALA A 134 -5.50 3.37 5.44
CA ALA A 134 -5.57 2.11 6.17
C ALA A 134 -4.21 1.71 6.77
N LEU A 135 -3.14 1.81 5.99
CA LEU A 135 -1.77 1.52 6.44
C LEU A 135 -1.24 2.51 7.49
N SER A 136 -1.83 3.70 7.61
CA SER A 136 -1.45 4.65 8.66
C SER A 136 -1.87 4.21 10.07
N TYR A 137 -2.82 3.28 10.19
CA TYR A 137 -3.27 2.72 11.46
C TYR A 137 -2.48 1.45 11.82
N THR A 138 -1.36 1.61 12.51
CA THR A 138 -0.43 0.50 12.85
C THR A 138 -1.02 -0.57 13.78
N GLN A 139 -2.09 -0.25 14.50
CA GLN A 139 -2.82 -1.17 15.35
C GLN A 139 -3.89 -2.00 14.62
N ILE A 140 -4.09 -1.77 13.32
CA ILE A 140 -5.12 -2.44 12.51
C ILE A 140 -4.44 -3.29 11.43
N THR A 141 -4.97 -4.48 11.18
CA THR A 141 -4.47 -5.36 10.11
C THR A 141 -5.12 -4.97 8.78
N PHE A 142 -4.30 -4.64 7.78
CA PHE A 142 -4.77 -4.30 6.45
C PHE A 142 -4.80 -5.54 5.55
N MET A 143 -5.92 -5.73 4.86
CA MET A 143 -6.16 -6.77 3.86
C MET A 143 -6.65 -6.11 2.57
N GLN A 144 -6.25 -6.65 1.41
CA GLN A 144 -6.62 -6.08 0.11
C GLN A 144 -7.16 -7.16 -0.83
N HIS A 145 -8.38 -6.96 -1.29
CA HIS A 145 -9.00 -7.72 -2.35
C HIS A 145 -8.79 -7.03 -3.70
N VAL A 146 -8.36 -7.77 -4.71
CA VAL A 146 -8.24 -7.29 -6.09
C VAL A 146 -8.83 -8.34 -7.02
N ASP A 147 -9.93 -8.00 -7.68
CA ASP A 147 -10.49 -8.83 -8.75
C ASP A 147 -9.48 -8.92 -9.90
N LEU A 148 -9.03 -10.14 -10.21
CA LEU A 148 -8.16 -10.41 -11.36
C LEU A 148 -8.95 -10.54 -12.67
N GLU A 149 -10.25 -10.85 -12.58
CA GLU A 149 -11.13 -11.06 -13.73
C GLU A 149 -12.31 -10.09 -13.70
N PRO A 150 -12.80 -9.63 -14.88
CA PRO A 150 -14.02 -8.83 -14.94
C PRO A 150 -15.22 -9.63 -14.43
N VAL A 151 -15.95 -9.03 -13.49
CA VAL A 151 -17.20 -9.57 -12.96
C VAL A 151 -18.23 -9.74 -14.08
N ARG A 152 -18.79 -10.94 -14.19
CA ARG A 152 -19.86 -11.28 -15.14
C ARG A 152 -21.18 -11.35 -14.40
N THR A 153 -22.17 -10.58 -14.85
CA THR A 153 -23.52 -10.65 -14.31
C THR A 153 -24.24 -11.88 -14.85
N GLU A 154 -25.14 -12.46 -14.05
CA GLU A 154 -25.96 -13.60 -14.48
C GLU A 154 -26.96 -13.19 -15.55
N ARG A 155 -27.51 -11.97 -15.45
CA ARG A 155 -28.48 -11.44 -16.42
C ARG A 155 -28.04 -10.07 -16.98
N PRO A 156 -28.42 -9.76 -18.24
CA PRO A 156 -28.23 -8.42 -18.79
C PRO A 156 -28.98 -7.36 -17.98
N GLY A 157 -28.33 -6.23 -17.70
CA GLY A 157 -28.92 -5.09 -16.99
C GLY A 157 -28.78 -5.11 -15.46
N GLU A 158 -28.22 -6.18 -14.89
CA GLU A 158 -27.89 -6.20 -13.46
C GLU A 158 -26.70 -5.30 -13.13
N ASN A 159 -26.69 -4.76 -11.91
CA ASN A 159 -25.65 -3.82 -11.49
C ASN A 159 -24.40 -4.59 -11.02
N VAL A 160 -23.33 -4.47 -11.81
CA VAL A 160 -22.00 -5.05 -11.54
C VAL A 160 -21.46 -4.66 -10.16
N ALA A 161 -21.82 -3.49 -9.63
CA ALA A 161 -21.36 -3.04 -8.31
C ALA A 161 -21.80 -4.00 -7.19
N TYR A 162 -23.02 -4.55 -7.23
CA TYR A 162 -23.48 -5.50 -6.20
C TYR A 162 -22.71 -6.81 -6.23
N TYR A 163 -22.33 -7.28 -7.43
CA TYR A 163 -21.50 -8.47 -7.56
C TYR A 163 -20.08 -8.24 -7.02
N LYS A 164 -19.49 -7.06 -7.25
CA LYS A 164 -18.20 -6.68 -6.66
C LYS A 164 -18.27 -6.66 -5.13
N ILE A 165 -19.32 -6.04 -4.58
CA ILE A 165 -19.57 -6.03 -3.13
C ILE A 165 -19.68 -7.47 -2.61
N ALA A 166 -20.48 -8.33 -3.26
CA ALA A 166 -20.63 -9.72 -2.85
C ALA A 166 -19.29 -10.50 -2.88
N ASN A 167 -18.49 -10.32 -3.93
CA ASN A 167 -17.16 -10.92 -4.05
C ASN A 167 -16.22 -10.45 -2.92
N HIS A 168 -16.21 -9.15 -2.63
CA HIS A 168 -15.39 -8.58 -1.57
C HIS A 168 -15.79 -9.12 -0.19
N TYR A 169 -17.08 -9.21 0.11
CA TYR A 169 -17.57 -9.80 1.37
C TYR A 169 -17.18 -11.27 1.47
N LYS A 170 -17.40 -12.07 0.41
CA LYS A 170 -16.98 -13.47 0.39
C LYS A 170 -15.48 -13.59 0.68
N TRP A 171 -14.66 -12.85 -0.03
CA TRP A 171 -13.20 -12.91 0.13
C TRP A 171 -12.76 -12.49 1.54
N ALA A 172 -13.28 -11.38 2.06
CA ALA A 172 -12.90 -10.89 3.39
C ALA A 172 -13.30 -11.89 4.50
N LEU A 173 -14.47 -12.53 4.36
CA LEU A 173 -14.92 -13.54 5.30
C LEU A 173 -14.12 -14.84 5.17
N ASP A 174 -13.72 -15.24 3.96
CA ASP A 174 -12.79 -16.37 3.77
C ASP A 174 -11.44 -16.10 4.45
N GLU A 175 -10.87 -14.89 4.34
CA GLU A 175 -9.65 -14.53 5.06
C GLU A 175 -9.85 -14.69 6.58
N LEU A 176 -10.93 -14.15 7.14
CA LEU A 176 -11.14 -14.08 8.58
C LEU A 176 -11.51 -15.44 9.19
N PHE A 177 -12.45 -16.18 8.58
CA PHE A 177 -12.89 -17.47 9.10
C PHE A 177 -11.91 -18.60 8.78
N ILE A 178 -11.35 -18.64 7.56
CA ILE A 178 -10.57 -19.80 7.11
C ILE A 178 -9.08 -19.60 7.39
N LYS A 179 -8.51 -18.44 7.04
CA LYS A 179 -7.07 -18.22 7.19
C LYS A 179 -6.68 -17.75 8.59
N HIS A 180 -7.49 -16.88 9.20
CA HIS A 180 -7.25 -16.36 10.54
C HIS A 180 -7.96 -17.15 11.66
N ASP A 181 -8.81 -18.12 11.31
CA ASP A 181 -9.50 -19.04 12.25
C ASP A 181 -10.31 -18.31 13.34
N PHE A 182 -10.93 -17.18 12.98
CA PHE A 182 -11.85 -16.51 13.89
C PHE A 182 -13.19 -17.24 13.96
N ARG A 183 -13.70 -17.46 15.17
CA ARG A 183 -15.03 -18.06 15.35
C ARG A 183 -16.18 -17.11 15.06
N ARG A 184 -15.95 -15.81 15.22
CA ARG A 184 -16.97 -14.74 15.11
C ARG A 184 -16.33 -13.51 14.47
N VAL A 185 -17.11 -12.86 13.61
CA VAL A 185 -16.72 -11.63 12.91
C VAL A 185 -17.83 -10.60 13.07
N ILE A 186 -17.46 -9.39 13.46
CA ILE A 186 -18.30 -8.19 13.44
C ILE A 186 -17.93 -7.43 12.17
N ILE A 187 -18.92 -7.13 11.34
CA ILE A 187 -18.74 -6.47 10.05
C ILE A 187 -19.27 -5.04 10.14
N LEU A 188 -18.45 -4.08 9.72
CA LEU A 188 -18.82 -2.67 9.61
C LEU A 188 -18.52 -2.17 8.19
N GLU A 189 -19.39 -1.34 7.64
CA GLU A 189 -19.11 -0.57 6.42
C GLU A 189 -18.25 0.66 6.76
N ASP A 190 -17.52 1.19 5.79
CA ASP A 190 -16.63 2.34 5.96
C ASP A 190 -17.36 3.67 6.22
N ASP A 191 -18.69 3.67 6.32
CA ASP A 191 -19.53 4.84 6.60
C ASP A 191 -20.32 4.76 7.92
N MET A 192 -19.96 3.84 8.82
CA MET A 192 -20.59 3.67 10.12
C MET A 192 -19.81 4.33 11.27
N GLU A 193 -20.52 4.87 12.27
CA GLU A 193 -19.94 5.28 13.56
C GLU A 193 -20.52 4.42 14.69
N ILE A 194 -19.69 4.04 15.66
CA ILE A 194 -20.10 3.12 16.73
C ILE A 194 -20.54 3.89 18.00
N ALA A 195 -21.44 3.26 18.76
CA ALA A 195 -21.84 3.74 20.08
C ALA A 195 -20.78 3.41 21.17
N PRO A 196 -20.78 4.10 22.32
CA PRO A 196 -19.82 3.86 23.40
C PRO A 196 -19.83 2.43 23.96
N ASP A 197 -20.99 1.77 23.95
CA ASP A 197 -21.26 0.43 24.48
C ASP A 197 -21.19 -0.67 23.40
N PHE A 198 -20.77 -0.33 22.18
CA PHE A 198 -20.74 -1.26 21.04
C PHE A 198 -20.05 -2.59 21.35
N PHE A 199 -18.88 -2.55 22.01
CA PHE A 199 -18.13 -3.76 22.35
C PHE A 199 -18.77 -4.55 23.47
N ASP A 200 -19.35 -3.88 24.47
CA ASP A 200 -20.06 -4.54 25.57
C ASP A 200 -21.31 -5.27 25.05
N TYR A 201 -22.05 -4.64 24.13
CA TYR A 201 -23.19 -5.23 23.44
C TYR A 201 -22.81 -6.52 22.71
N PHE A 202 -21.79 -6.49 21.86
CA PHE A 202 -21.37 -7.68 21.11
C PHE A 202 -20.71 -8.74 21.99
N GLU A 203 -20.00 -8.35 23.06
CA GLU A 203 -19.46 -9.30 24.03
C GLU A 203 -20.57 -10.05 24.77
N ALA A 204 -21.62 -9.35 25.21
CA ALA A 204 -22.79 -9.98 25.83
C ALA A 204 -23.53 -10.90 24.84
N ALA A 205 -23.73 -10.44 23.61
CA ALA A 205 -24.48 -11.17 22.59
C ALA A 205 -23.73 -12.40 22.04
N ALA A 206 -22.39 -12.40 22.09
CA ALA A 206 -21.57 -13.51 21.65
C ALA A 206 -21.95 -14.85 22.32
N LYS A 207 -22.28 -14.82 23.62
CA LYS A 207 -22.69 -16.01 24.36
C LYS A 207 -24.03 -16.55 23.86
N LEU A 208 -24.97 -15.66 23.55
CA LEU A 208 -26.27 -16.05 23.00
C LEU A 208 -26.10 -16.72 21.63
N LEU A 209 -25.28 -16.12 20.75
CA LEU A 209 -25.00 -16.66 19.42
C LEU A 209 -24.36 -18.07 19.47
N ASP A 210 -23.48 -18.33 20.45
CA ASP A 210 -22.84 -19.65 20.60
C ASP A 210 -23.83 -20.71 21.13
N THR A 211 -24.76 -20.32 22.02
CA THR A 211 -25.62 -21.24 22.78
C THR A 211 -26.97 -21.52 22.13
N ASP A 212 -27.60 -20.52 21.51
CA ASP A 212 -28.90 -20.65 20.87
C ASP A 212 -28.74 -20.82 19.35
N LYS A 213 -29.02 -22.04 18.86
CA LYS A 213 -28.89 -22.39 17.44
C LYS A 213 -29.99 -21.79 16.56
N SER A 214 -31.01 -21.14 17.13
CA SER A 214 -32.01 -20.39 16.36
C SER A 214 -31.54 -19.00 15.95
N ILE A 215 -30.47 -18.48 16.57
CA ILE A 215 -29.90 -17.16 16.26
C ILE A 215 -28.88 -17.31 15.13
N MET A 216 -29.11 -16.58 14.04
CA MET A 216 -28.18 -16.52 12.90
C MET A 216 -27.14 -15.39 13.06
N ALA A 217 -27.56 -14.22 13.52
CA ALA A 217 -26.74 -13.03 13.62
C ALA A 217 -27.24 -12.09 14.72
N VAL A 218 -26.36 -11.19 15.14
CA VAL A 218 -26.65 -10.08 16.05
C VAL A 218 -26.38 -8.79 15.28
N SER A 219 -27.34 -7.87 15.29
CA SER A 219 -27.25 -6.59 14.56
C SER A 219 -27.28 -5.43 15.55
N SER A 220 -26.39 -4.46 15.37
CA SER A 220 -26.41 -3.19 16.10
C SER A 220 -27.39 -2.17 15.50
N TRP A 221 -28.17 -2.55 14.48
CA TRP A 221 -29.12 -1.67 13.80
C TRP A 221 -30.56 -2.03 14.14
N ASN A 222 -31.34 -1.01 14.51
CA ASN A 222 -32.79 -1.09 14.64
C ASN A 222 -33.42 -0.30 13.49
N ASP A 223 -34.14 -0.97 12.59
CA ASP A 223 -34.79 -0.35 11.43
C ASP A 223 -35.78 0.76 11.81
N ASN A 224 -36.34 0.70 13.02
CA ASN A 224 -37.23 1.72 13.58
C ASN A 224 -36.53 2.60 14.63
N GLY A 225 -35.20 2.67 14.61
CA GLY A 225 -34.35 3.33 15.61
C GLY A 225 -34.38 4.86 15.61
N GLN A 226 -35.36 5.49 14.97
CA GLN A 226 -35.46 6.95 14.91
C GLN A 226 -35.83 7.51 16.29
N LYS A 227 -35.29 8.69 16.63
CA LYS A 227 -35.37 9.31 17.98
C LYS A 227 -36.78 9.30 18.59
N GLN A 228 -37.83 9.47 17.80
CA GLN A 228 -39.22 9.52 18.30
C GLN A 228 -39.81 8.15 18.66
N PHE A 229 -39.19 7.05 18.21
CA PHE A 229 -39.67 5.68 18.41
C PHE A 229 -38.83 4.89 19.41
N VAL A 230 -37.73 5.47 19.89
CA VAL A 230 -36.82 4.84 20.84
C VAL A 230 -36.79 5.59 22.15
N TYR A 231 -36.70 4.83 23.24
CA TYR A 231 -36.53 5.35 24.58
C TYR A 231 -35.37 4.60 25.22
N ASP A 232 -34.43 5.34 25.79
CA ASP A 232 -33.38 4.79 26.63
C ASP A 232 -33.86 4.84 28.09
N PRO A 233 -34.25 3.71 28.69
CA PRO A 233 -34.60 3.67 30.09
C PRO A 233 -33.31 3.81 30.90
N SER A 234 -33.01 5.05 31.29
CA SER A 234 -31.94 5.40 32.24
C SER A 234 -31.95 4.53 33.49
#